data_AF-X1ICA0-F1
#
_entry.id   AF-X1ICA0-F1
#
_cell.length_a   1.000
_cell.length_b   1.000
_cell.length_c   1.000
_cell.angle_alpha   90.00
_cell.angle_beta   90.00
_cell.angle_gamma   90.00
#
_symmetry.space_group_name_H-M   'P 1'
#
loop_
_entity.id
_entity.type
_entity.pdbx_description
1 polymer ?
#
loop_
_entity_poly.entity_id
_entity_poly.type
_entity_poly.pdbx_seq_one_letter_code
_entity_poly.pdbx_strand_id
1 'polypeptide(L)'
;MIAAAIIEKLVNEVPQIEIKALPLVGEGKAYEPLRILILGPRKLTPSGGFVGLNPFYLARDIVSGWLGRFKEEIRVLRSERNLVDMVVCVGDVFLILLSFLFVKKPIIFLPTAKSNYTKGL
;
A
#
# COMPACT_ATOMS: atom_id res chain seq x y z
N MET A 1 2.73 -10.64 0.21
CA MET A 1 2.30 -11.96 0.71
C MET A 1 1.39 -11.83 1.94
N ILE A 2 1.78 -11.08 3.00
CA ILE A 2 0.96 -10.96 4.23
C ILE A 2 -0.44 -10.38 3.96
N ALA A 3 -0.54 -9.22 3.30
CA ALA A 3 -1.84 -8.62 2.97
C ALA A 3 -2.73 -9.55 2.13
N ALA A 4 -2.15 -10.25 1.15
CA ALA A 4 -2.88 -11.20 0.32
C ALA A 4 -3.44 -12.38 1.12
N ALA A 5 -2.65 -12.95 2.05
CA ALA A 5 -3.10 -14.04 2.93
C ALA A 5 -4.22 -13.59 3.88
N ILE A 6 -4.14 -12.36 4.42
CA ILE A 6 -5.21 -11.78 5.24
C ILE A 6 -6.49 -11.66 4.43
N ILE A 7 -6.40 -11.11 3.21
CA ILE A 7 -7.55 -10.93 2.32
C ILE A 7 -8.16 -12.30 1.96
N GLU A 8 -7.33 -13.28 1.58
CA GLU A 8 -7.78 -14.63 1.27
C GLU A 8 -8.61 -15.23 2.41
N LYS A 9 -8.14 -15.10 3.65
CA LYS A 9 -8.86 -15.60 4.82
C LYS A 9 -10.18 -14.84 5.05
N LEU A 10 -10.13 -13.51 4.96
CA LEU A 10 -11.29 -12.65 5.18
C LEU A 10 -12.40 -12.85 4.15
N VAL A 11 -12.06 -13.00 2.86
CA VAL A 11 -13.05 -13.25 1.80
C VAL A 11 -13.80 -14.57 2.06
N ASN A 12 -13.13 -15.57 2.64
CA ASN A 12 -13.75 -16.85 2.95
C ASN A 12 -14.56 -16.85 4.26
N GLU A 13 -14.09 -16.15 5.30
CA GLU A 13 -14.74 -16.15 6.61
C GLU A 13 -15.82 -15.08 6.80
N VAL A 14 -15.73 -13.98 6.04
CA VAL A 14 -16.57 -12.80 6.21
C VAL A 14 -17.03 -12.30 4.83
N PRO A 15 -17.80 -13.06 4.04
CA PRO A 15 -18.13 -12.73 2.66
C PRO A 15 -18.93 -11.43 2.48
N GLN A 16 -19.51 -10.89 3.55
CA GLN A 16 -20.24 -9.62 3.54
C GLN A 16 -19.35 -8.38 3.45
N ILE A 17 -18.02 -8.49 3.65
CA ILE A 17 -17.12 -7.34 3.50
C ILE A 17 -16.60 -7.24 2.07
N GLU A 18 -16.77 -6.07 1.46
CA GLU A 18 -16.13 -5.76 0.18
C GLU A 18 -14.68 -5.33 0.42
N ILE A 19 -13.74 -5.99 -0.24
CA ILE A 19 -12.32 -5.69 -0.10
C ILE A 19 -11.78 -5.14 -1.42
N LYS A 20 -11.07 -4.02 -1.32
CA LYS A 20 -10.27 -3.42 -2.39
C LYS A 20 -8.82 -3.38 -1.94
N ALA A 21 -7.88 -3.66 -2.85
CA ALA A 21 -6.46 -3.62 -2.54
C ALA A 21 -5.74 -2.57 -3.41
N LEU A 22 -5.01 -1.67 -2.75
CA LEU A 22 -4.10 -0.74 -3.41
C LEU A 22 -2.64 -1.16 -3.15
N PRO A 23 -1.94 -1.78 -4.12
CA PRO A 23 -0.50 -1.96 -4.03
C PRO A 23 0.21 -0.61 -4.26
N LEU A 24 0.84 -0.05 -3.21
CA LEU A 24 1.70 1.14 -3.39
C LEU A 24 3.04 0.80 -4.08
N VAL A 25 3.46 -0.45 -4.00
CA VAL A 25 4.72 -0.91 -4.58
C VAL A 25 4.41 -2.14 -5.43
N GLY A 26 4.77 -2.06 -6.71
CA GLY A 26 4.62 -3.16 -7.65
C GLY A 26 3.22 -3.27 -8.27
N GLU A 27 3.02 -4.37 -9.02
CA GLU A 27 1.82 -4.60 -9.82
C GLU A 27 0.66 -5.24 -9.03
N GLY A 28 0.89 -5.61 -7.77
CA GLY A 28 -0.10 -6.27 -6.93
C GLY A 28 -0.46 -7.69 -7.38
N LYS A 29 0.43 -8.41 -8.08
CA LYS A 29 0.17 -9.77 -8.59
C LYS A 29 -0.32 -10.75 -7.53
N ALA A 30 0.13 -10.59 -6.29
CA ALA A 30 -0.32 -11.41 -5.16
C ALA A 30 -1.82 -11.29 -4.85
N TYR A 31 -2.50 -10.26 -5.34
CA TYR A 31 -3.94 -10.05 -5.17
C TYR A 31 -4.78 -10.62 -6.32
N GLU A 32 -4.18 -10.94 -7.47
CA GLU A 32 -4.90 -11.38 -8.68
C GLU A 32 -5.73 -12.66 -8.46
N PRO A 33 -5.22 -13.70 -7.76
CA PRO A 33 -6.00 -14.91 -7.52
C PRO A 33 -7.20 -14.70 -6.60
N LEU A 34 -7.24 -13.60 -5.84
CA LEU A 34 -8.20 -13.37 -4.75
C LEU A 34 -9.54 -12.81 -5.24
N ARG A 35 -9.68 -12.50 -6.53
CA ARG A 35 -10.92 -11.98 -7.15
C ARG A 35 -11.49 -10.72 -6.49
N ILE A 36 -10.65 -9.91 -5.86
CA ILE A 36 -10.98 -8.59 -5.31
C ILE A 36 -10.65 -7.48 -6.29
N LEU A 37 -11.18 -6.28 -6.09
CA LEU A 37 -10.80 -5.11 -6.88
C LEU A 37 -9.38 -4.67 -6.53
N ILE A 38 -8.47 -4.73 -7.50
CA ILE A 38 -7.10 -4.24 -7.36
C ILE A 38 -7.01 -2.84 -7.97
N LEU A 39 -6.80 -1.85 -7.11
CA LEU A 39 -6.73 -0.44 -7.49
C LEU A 39 -5.40 -0.10 -8.18
N GLY A 40 -5.44 0.91 -9.06
CA GLY A 40 -4.29 1.43 -9.81
C GLY A 40 -3.30 2.22 -8.94
N PRO A 41 -2.07 2.51 -9.42
CA PRO A 41 -1.63 2.40 -10.81
C PRO A 41 -0.98 1.06 -11.19
N ARG A 42 -0.74 0.15 -10.23
CA ARG A 42 -0.20 -1.21 -10.44
C ARG A 42 1.08 -1.24 -11.32
N LYS A 43 2.10 -0.48 -10.93
CA LYS A 43 3.37 -0.38 -11.68
C LYS A 43 4.56 -0.74 -10.78
N LEU A 44 5.59 -1.37 -11.33
CA LEU A 44 6.86 -1.62 -10.62
C LEU A 44 7.56 -0.30 -10.26
N THR A 45 7.90 -0.08 -8.99
CA THR A 45 8.69 1.10 -8.58
C THR A 45 10.19 0.82 -8.78
N PRO A 46 10.99 1.77 -9.31
CA PRO A 46 12.43 1.57 -9.49
C PRO A 46 13.18 1.19 -8.19
N SER A 47 12.74 1.73 -7.04
CA SER A 47 13.33 1.49 -5.72
C SER A 47 12.86 0.20 -5.01
N GLY A 48 11.95 -0.56 -5.62
CA GLY A 48 11.43 -1.80 -5.02
C GLY A 48 10.67 -1.63 -3.68
N GLY A 49 10.32 -0.40 -3.28
CA GLY A 49 9.52 -0.13 -2.08
C GLY A 49 10.29 0.31 -0.84
N PHE A 50 11.60 0.56 -0.93
CA PHE A 50 12.39 1.09 0.18
C PHE A 50 12.32 2.63 0.23
N VAL A 51 11.18 3.17 0.61
CA VAL A 51 11.03 4.61 0.95
C VAL A 51 11.26 4.85 2.45
N GLY A 52 11.32 3.79 3.25
CA GLY A 52 11.59 3.85 4.68
C GLY A 52 12.96 4.43 4.99
N LEU A 53 12.96 5.65 5.54
CA LEU A 53 14.02 6.32 6.33
C LEU A 53 15.10 7.15 5.61
N ASN A 54 15.17 7.25 4.28
CA ASN A 54 16.17 8.13 3.66
C ASN A 54 15.59 9.10 2.61
N PRO A 55 15.62 10.43 2.87
CA PRO A 55 15.25 11.47 1.90
C PRO A 55 16.01 11.38 0.57
N PHE A 56 17.21 10.79 0.54
CA PHE A 56 17.97 10.58 -0.69
C PHE A 56 17.36 9.53 -1.63
N TYR A 57 16.75 8.46 -1.10
CA TYR A 57 16.03 7.50 -1.95
C TYR A 57 14.74 8.11 -2.51
N LEU A 58 14.08 8.96 -1.72
CA LEU A 58 12.96 9.77 -2.17
C LEU A 58 13.37 10.73 -3.31
N ALA A 59 14.51 11.42 -3.16
CA ALA A 59 15.04 12.34 -4.17
C ALA A 59 15.44 11.63 -5.48
N ARG A 60 16.04 10.43 -5.39
CA ARG A 60 16.41 9.63 -6.57
C ARG A 60 15.18 9.10 -7.32
N ASP A 61 14.14 8.70 -6.61
CA ASP A 61 12.87 8.29 -7.21
C ASP A 61 12.15 9.49 -7.87
N ILE A 62 12.19 10.66 -7.24
CA ILE A 62 11.64 11.93 -7.79
C ILE A 62 12.24 12.26 -9.17
N VAL A 63 13.55 12.05 -9.37
CA VAL A 63 14.25 12.31 -10.65
C VAL A 63 13.81 11.34 -11.77
N SER A 64 13.28 10.16 -11.43
CA SER A 64 12.91 9.10 -12.40
C SER A 64 11.42 9.05 -12.79
N GLY A 65 10.60 10.04 -12.41
CA GLY A 65 9.16 10.07 -12.74
C GLY A 65 8.23 9.49 -11.66
N TRP A 66 8.73 9.25 -10.45
CA TRP A 66 7.92 8.86 -9.29
C TRP A 66 6.83 9.87 -8.94
N LEU A 67 7.07 11.18 -9.13
CA LEU A 67 6.09 12.23 -8.85
C LEU A 67 4.80 12.08 -9.66
N GLY A 68 4.88 11.64 -10.92
CA GLY A 68 3.69 11.39 -11.74
C GLY A 68 2.86 10.21 -11.21
N ARG A 69 3.55 9.16 -10.79
CA ARG A 69 2.94 7.93 -10.25
C ARG A 69 2.33 8.15 -8.87
N PHE A 70 3.03 8.88 -8.03
CA PHE A 70 2.56 9.26 -6.71
C PHE A 70 1.29 10.13 -6.80
N LYS A 71 1.19 10.99 -7.83
CA LYS A 71 -0.07 11.72 -8.11
C LYS A 71 -1.22 10.77 -8.50
N GLU A 72 -0.95 9.71 -9.26
CA GLU A 72 -1.95 8.67 -9.59
C GLU A 72 -2.41 7.94 -8.33
N GLU A 73 -1.48 7.52 -7.45
CA GLU A 73 -1.79 6.88 -6.16
C GLU A 73 -2.63 7.80 -5.26
N ILE A 74 -2.24 9.07 -5.13
CA ILE A 74 -3.01 10.06 -4.36
C ILE A 74 -4.40 10.24 -4.94
N ARG A 75 -4.55 10.24 -6.27
CA ARG A 75 -5.86 10.38 -6.92
C ARG A 75 -6.77 9.20 -6.56
N VAL A 76 -6.24 7.97 -6.59
CA VAL A 76 -6.96 6.76 -6.21
C VAL A 76 -7.33 6.79 -4.72
N LEU A 77 -6.40 7.13 -3.83
CA LEU A 77 -6.70 7.24 -2.40
C LEU A 77 -7.82 8.26 -2.13
N ARG A 78 -7.81 9.39 -2.84
CA ARG A 78 -8.87 10.41 -2.72
C ARG A 78 -10.21 9.95 -3.29
N SER A 79 -10.23 9.16 -4.37
CA SER A 79 -11.49 8.63 -4.92
C SER A 79 -12.14 7.62 -4.00
N GLU A 80 -11.34 6.84 -3.26
CA GLU A 80 -11.87 5.85 -2.32
C GLU A 80 -12.38 6.46 -1.00
N ARG A 81 -12.08 7.74 -0.71
CA ARG A 81 -12.47 8.41 0.54
C ARG A 81 -13.94 8.26 0.92
N ASN A 82 -14.85 8.26 -0.05
CA ASN A 82 -16.28 8.11 0.20
C ASN A 82 -16.83 6.71 -0.12
N LEU A 83 -15.96 5.79 -0.54
CA LEU A 83 -16.31 4.43 -0.96
C LEU A 83 -15.86 3.36 0.03
N VAL A 84 -15.11 3.75 1.07
CA VAL A 84 -14.62 2.84 2.10
C VAL A 84 -15.00 3.33 3.49
N ASP A 85 -15.23 2.38 4.39
CA ASP A 85 -15.50 2.66 5.80
C ASP A 85 -14.22 2.71 6.65
N MET A 86 -13.15 2.04 6.20
CA MET A 86 -11.90 1.84 6.92
C MET A 86 -10.75 1.57 5.94
N VAL A 87 -9.52 1.80 6.40
CA VAL A 87 -8.29 1.40 5.70
C VAL A 87 -7.45 0.46 6.57
N VAL A 88 -6.97 -0.64 5.99
CA VAL A 88 -5.99 -1.53 6.62
C VAL A 88 -4.63 -1.32 5.96
N CYS A 89 -3.70 -0.75 6.71
CA CYS A 89 -2.33 -0.49 6.28
C CYS A 89 -1.44 -1.68 6.65
N VAL A 90 -1.00 -2.47 5.68
CA VAL A 90 -0.11 -3.63 5.90
C VAL A 90 1.28 -3.33 5.35
N GLY A 91 2.21 -2.96 6.23
CA GLY A 91 3.52 -2.46 5.79
C GLY A 91 4.20 -1.57 6.81
N ASP A 92 4.49 -0.34 6.40
CA ASP A 92 5.21 0.67 7.18
C ASP A 92 4.36 1.93 7.44
N VAL A 93 4.96 2.88 8.15
CA VAL A 93 4.33 4.14 8.58
C VAL A 93 3.97 5.04 7.39
N PHE A 94 4.58 4.87 6.21
CA PHE A 94 4.23 5.65 5.03
C PHE A 94 2.79 5.38 4.60
N LEU A 95 2.32 4.14 4.74
CA LEU A 95 0.92 3.77 4.48
C LEU A 95 -0.03 4.59 5.36
N ILE A 96 0.28 4.67 6.66
CA ILE A 96 -0.52 5.43 7.64
C ILE A 96 -0.61 6.89 7.23
N LEU A 97 0.54 7.50 6.87
CA LEU A 97 0.61 8.89 6.46
C LEU A 97 -0.30 9.17 5.25
N LEU A 98 -0.23 8.32 4.21
CA LEU A 98 -1.04 8.49 3.01
C LEU A 98 -2.54 8.28 3.30
N SER A 99 -2.89 7.24 4.06
CA SER A 99 -4.27 6.95 4.43
C SER A 99 -4.87 8.08 5.27
N PHE A 100 -4.10 8.61 6.23
CA PHE A 100 -4.52 9.73 7.06
C PHE A 100 -4.73 11.00 6.24
N LEU A 101 -3.80 11.33 5.34
CA LEU A 101 -3.87 12.57 4.55
C LEU A 101 -4.97 12.52 3.47
N PHE A 102 -5.18 11.38 2.82
CA PHE A 102 -5.95 11.31 1.57
C PHE A 102 -7.26 10.53 1.68
N VAL A 103 -7.33 9.48 2.50
CA VAL A 103 -8.56 8.68 2.68
C VAL A 103 -9.38 9.20 3.86
N LYS A 104 -8.74 9.61 4.97
CA LYS A 104 -9.40 10.24 6.14
C LYS A 104 -10.52 9.37 6.73
N LYS A 105 -10.22 8.09 6.94
CA LYS A 105 -11.09 7.06 7.53
C LYS A 105 -10.37 6.39 8.71
N PRO A 106 -11.07 5.63 9.56
CA PRO A 106 -10.43 4.75 10.55
C PRO A 106 -9.32 3.90 9.92
N ILE A 107 -8.18 3.83 10.60
CA ILE A 107 -6.98 3.12 10.12
C ILE A 107 -6.66 1.97 11.08
N ILE A 108 -6.54 0.76 10.55
CA ILE A 108 -5.87 -0.36 11.21
C ILE A 108 -4.47 -0.47 10.62
N PHE A 109 -3.44 -0.49 11.47
CA PHE A 109 -2.06 -0.64 11.03
C PHE A 109 -1.51 -2.00 11.45
N LEU A 110 -1.04 -2.76 10.46
CA LEU A 110 -0.36 -4.03 10.63
C LEU A 110 1.12 -3.83 10.21
N PRO A 111 2.02 -3.55 11.17
CA PRO A 111 3.42 -3.33 10.87
C PRO A 111 4.05 -4.64 10.37
N THR A 112 4.50 -4.64 9.12
CA THR A 112 5.22 -5.78 8.52
C THR A 112 6.59 -5.42 8.00
N ALA A 113 7.00 -4.15 8.10
CA ALA A 113 8.37 -3.74 7.87
C ALA A 113 9.24 -4.21 9.04
N LYS A 114 9.89 -5.36 8.88
CA LYS A 114 10.95 -5.78 9.80
C LYS A 114 12.19 -4.94 9.50
N SER A 115 12.57 -4.06 10.42
CA SER A 115 13.87 -3.41 10.42
C SER A 115 14.94 -4.46 10.71
N ASN A 116 15.46 -5.12 9.67
CA ASN A 116 16.69 -5.88 9.79
C ASN A 116 17.84 -4.86 9.85
N TYR A 117 18.05 -4.29 11.04
CA TYR A 117 19.30 -3.65 11.38
C TYR A 117 20.30 -4.75 11.72
N THR A 118 20.96 -5.31 10.70
CA THR A 118 22.22 -6.02 10.94
C THR A 118 23.27 -4.95 11.25
N LYS A 119 23.36 -4.54 12.52
CA LYS A 119 24.63 -4.08 13.11
C LYS A 119 25.26 -5.25 13.84
N GLY A 120 26.51 -5.53 13.49
CA GLY A 120 27.41 -6.48 14.18
C GLY A 120 27.18 -7.92 13.76
N LEU A 121 28.15 -8.67 13.24
CA LEU A 121 29.62 -8.57 13.29
C LEU A 121 30.21 -8.71 11.88
#